data_AF-A0A3N7CE65-F1
#
_entry.id   AF-A0A3N7CE65-F1
#
_cell.length_a   1.000
_cell.length_b   1.000
_cell.length_c   1.000
_cell.angle_alpha   90.00
_cell.angle_beta   90.00
_cell.angle_gamma   90.00
#
_symmetry.space_group_name_H-M   'P 1'
#
loop_
_entity.id
_entity.type
_entity.pdbx_description
1 polymer ?
#
loop_
_entity_poly.entity_id
_entity_poly.type
_entity_poly.pdbx_seq_one_letter_code
_entity_poly.pdbx_strand_id
1 'polypeptide(L)'
;MTRKTGAYNKSSVAPGLQRAWQSLRILRTCTRGDISATAELADATVRAYVSALIKAGFIKVTRPRTRRYAGVQEVITLVRNTGPIAPIARADGNGVYDRNTDTTWNNKGEVQK
;
A
#
# COMPACT_ATOMS: atom_id res chain seq x y z
N MET A 1 -17.99 -22.97 5.80
CA MET A 1 -16.84 -22.96 4.87
C MET A 1 -15.81 -21.95 5.36
N THR A 2 -14.77 -22.41 6.06
CA THR A 2 -13.69 -21.54 6.54
C THR A 2 -12.72 -21.31 5.39
N ARG A 3 -12.54 -20.06 4.91
CA ARG A 3 -11.48 -19.75 3.93
C ARG A 3 -10.13 -20.19 4.51
N LYS A 4 -9.32 -20.92 3.75
CA LYS A 4 -7.91 -21.17 4.11
C LYS A 4 -7.21 -19.83 4.29
N THR A 5 -6.88 -19.50 5.54
CA THR A 5 -6.13 -18.31 5.92
C THR A 5 -4.79 -18.29 5.17
N GLY A 6 -4.56 -17.28 4.32
CA GLY A 6 -3.30 -17.10 3.58
C GLY A 6 -3.37 -17.28 2.06
N ALA A 7 -4.48 -17.76 1.48
CA ALA A 7 -4.64 -17.79 0.03
C ALA A 7 -4.85 -16.37 -0.52
N TYR A 8 -3.95 -15.89 -1.38
CA TYR A 8 -4.12 -14.65 -2.14
C TYR A 8 -4.12 -14.99 -3.64
N ASN A 9 -4.90 -14.25 -4.42
CA ASN A 9 -4.86 -14.39 -5.87
C ASN A 9 -3.59 -13.70 -6.38
N LYS A 10 -2.64 -14.48 -6.92
CA LYS A 10 -1.41 -13.94 -7.53
C LYS A 10 -1.68 -13.13 -8.80
N SER A 11 -2.83 -13.34 -9.46
CA SER A 11 -3.05 -12.85 -10.83
C SER A 11 -3.87 -11.56 -10.95
N SER A 12 -4.66 -11.17 -9.94
CA SER A 12 -5.48 -9.96 -10.03
C SER A 12 -5.23 -8.97 -8.89
N VAL A 13 -4.73 -7.79 -9.27
CA VAL A 13 -4.79 -6.60 -8.44
C VAL A 13 -6.21 -6.06 -8.50
N ALA A 14 -6.82 -5.75 -7.35
CA ALA A 14 -8.13 -5.10 -7.35
C ALA A 14 -8.04 -3.75 -8.10
N PRO A 15 -8.94 -3.45 -9.07
CA PRO A 15 -8.83 -2.26 -9.91
C PRO A 15 -8.70 -0.94 -9.13
N GLY A 16 -9.38 -0.81 -7.99
CA GLY A 16 -9.23 0.37 -7.13
C GLY A 16 -7.84 0.50 -6.50
N LEU A 17 -7.21 -0.61 -6.08
CA LEU A 17 -5.84 -0.59 -5.56
C LEU A 17 -4.83 -0.23 -6.66
N GLN A 18 -5.10 -0.63 -7.90
CA GLN A 18 -4.32 -0.22 -9.06
C GLN A 18 -4.37 1.30 -9.25
N ARG A 19 -5.54 1.93 -9.13
CA ARG A 19 -5.69 3.40 -9.18
C ARG A 19 -4.99 4.10 -8.02
N ALA A 20 -5.08 3.54 -6.81
CA ALA A 20 -4.37 4.04 -5.64
C ALA A 20 -2.85 4.04 -5.85
N TRP A 21 -2.31 2.96 -6.43
CA TRP A 21 -0.90 2.87 -6.78
C TRP A 21 -0.49 3.87 -7.87
N GLN A 22 -1.30 4.06 -8.91
CA GLN A 22 -1.01 5.09 -9.92
C GLN A 22 -1.00 6.49 -9.30
N SER A 23 -1.99 6.79 -8.46
CA SER A 23 -2.07 8.08 -7.75
C SER A 23 -0.80 8.32 -6.93
N LEU A 24 -0.35 7.30 -6.18
CA LEU A 24 0.87 7.36 -5.39
C LEU A 24 2.12 7.59 -6.26
N ARG A 25 2.21 6.97 -7.44
CA ARG A 25 3.33 7.13 -8.38
C ARG A 25 3.36 8.52 -9.03
N ILE A 26 2.20 9.10 -9.30
CA ILE A 26 2.08 10.44 -9.89
C ILE A 26 2.38 11.49 -8.83
N LEU A 27 1.70 11.43 -7.68
CA LEU A 27 1.81 12.43 -6.63
C LEU A 27 3.17 12.37 -5.91
N ARG A 28 3.77 11.18 -5.77
CA ARG A 28 5.01 10.86 -5.04
C ARG A 28 4.98 11.15 -3.54
N THR A 29 4.48 12.30 -3.15
CA THR A 29 4.27 12.76 -1.78
C THR A 29 2.82 13.20 -1.66
N CYS A 30 2.07 12.54 -0.80
CA CYS A 30 0.63 12.79 -0.63
C CYS A 30 0.17 12.36 0.75
N THR A 31 -1.09 12.61 1.06
CA THR A 31 -1.78 12.12 2.25
C THR A 31 -2.63 10.90 1.90
N ARG A 32 -3.14 10.18 2.92
CA ARG A 32 -4.10 9.09 2.70
C ARG A 32 -5.42 9.60 2.12
N GLY A 33 -5.84 10.81 2.51
CA GLY A 33 -7.05 11.45 1.99
C GLY A 33 -6.96 11.69 0.49
N ASP A 34 -5.80 12.15 0.00
CA ASP A 34 -5.57 12.36 -1.43
C ASP A 34 -5.75 11.06 -2.21
N ILE A 35 -5.17 9.94 -1.72
CA ILE A 35 -5.30 8.62 -2.35
C ILE A 35 -6.75 8.13 -2.34
N SER A 36 -7.47 8.34 -1.24
CA SER A 36 -8.88 7.96 -1.13
C SER A 36 -9.74 8.71 -2.14
N ALA A 37 -9.48 10.02 -2.31
CA ALA A 37 -10.17 10.85 -3.27
C ALA A 37 -9.84 10.48 -4.72
N THR A 38 -8.57 10.29 -5.06
CA THR A 38 -8.15 10.00 -6.44
C THR A 38 -8.45 8.58 -6.89
N ALA A 39 -8.44 7.62 -5.97
CA ALA A 39 -8.72 6.21 -6.28
C ALA A 39 -10.20 5.83 -6.10
N GLU A 40 -11.03 6.73 -5.60
CA GLU A 40 -12.45 6.49 -5.26
C GLU A 40 -12.62 5.28 -4.33
N LEU A 41 -11.73 5.17 -3.34
CA LEU A 41 -11.70 4.06 -2.38
C LEU A 41 -12.12 4.52 -1.00
N ALA A 42 -12.78 3.62 -0.26
CA ALA A 42 -13.06 3.82 1.15
C ALA A 42 -11.77 3.98 1.97
N ASP A 43 -11.77 4.89 2.96
CA ASP A 43 -10.61 5.17 3.81
C ASP A 43 -10.06 3.91 4.49
N ALA A 44 -10.93 2.99 4.92
CA ALA A 44 -10.53 1.72 5.51
C ALA A 44 -9.66 0.88 4.56
N THR A 45 -9.99 0.83 3.27
CA THR A 45 -9.25 0.10 2.25
C THR A 45 -7.90 0.75 1.97
N VAL A 46 -7.89 2.08 1.81
CA VAL A 46 -6.65 2.85 1.60
C VAL A 46 -5.72 2.70 2.80
N ARG A 47 -6.25 2.80 4.02
CA ARG A 47 -5.49 2.64 5.26
C ARG A 47 -4.86 1.26 5.37
N ALA A 48 -5.59 0.19 5.07
CA ALA A 48 -5.05 -1.16 5.09
C ALA A 48 -3.93 -1.33 4.05
N TYR A 49 -4.15 -0.82 2.84
CA TYR A 49 -3.19 -0.91 1.74
C TYR A 49 -1.91 -0.12 2.01
N VAL A 50 -2.03 1.16 2.37
CA VAL A 50 -0.89 2.02 2.72
C VAL A 50 -0.11 1.45 3.89
N SER A 51 -0.79 0.91 4.91
CA SER A 51 -0.11 0.28 6.06
C SER A 51 0.73 -0.92 5.65
N ALA A 52 0.25 -1.76 4.72
CA ALA A 52 1.01 -2.88 4.20
C ALA A 52 2.24 -2.41 3.41
N LEU A 53 2.09 -1.38 2.57
CA LEU A 53 3.19 -0.80 1.80
C LEU A 53 4.26 -0.12 2.68
N ILE A 54 3.85 0.53 3.77
CA ILE A 54 4.80 1.10 4.75
C ILE A 54 5.63 -0.01 5.41
N LYS A 55 4.99 -1.08 5.89
CA LYS A 55 5.68 -2.23 6.49
C LYS A 55 6.62 -2.91 5.50
N ALA A 56 6.19 -3.05 4.25
CA ALA A 56 7.01 -3.62 3.18
C ALA A 56 8.11 -2.67 2.65
N GLY A 57 8.21 -1.44 3.17
CA GLY A 57 9.27 -0.49 2.78
C GLY A 57 9.09 0.13 1.40
N PHE A 58 7.86 0.16 0.87
CA PHE A 58 7.53 0.90 -0.36
C PHE A 58 7.27 2.38 -0.09
N ILE A 59 6.67 2.68 1.05
CA ILE A 59 6.25 4.01 1.47
C ILE A 59 6.95 4.38 2.78
N LYS A 60 7.35 5.64 2.91
CA LYS A 60 7.84 6.22 4.17
C LYS A 60 6.90 7.32 4.64
N VAL A 61 6.67 7.38 5.95
CA VAL A 61 5.98 8.51 6.58
C VAL A 61 6.98 9.65 6.72
N THR A 62 6.79 10.73 5.97
CA THR A 62 7.67 11.91 5.98
C THR A 62 7.25 12.90 7.04
N ARG A 63 5.93 13.06 7.25
CA ARG A 63 5.38 13.87 8.33
C ARG A 63 4.36 13.04 9.11
N PRO A 64 4.64 12.67 10.36
CA PRO A 64 3.69 11.93 11.16
C PRO A 64 2.48 12.81 11.47
N ARG A 65 1.31 12.16 11.61
CA ARG A 65 0.12 12.83 12.10
C ARG A 65 0.36 13.32 13.54
N THR A 66 0.18 14.61 13.78
CA THR A 66 0.27 15.18 15.13
C THR A 66 -1.11 15.21 15.78
N ARG A 67 -1.25 14.68 17.01
CA ARG A 67 -2.52 14.68 17.76
C ARG A 67 -2.95 16.07 18.26
N ARG A 68 -2.02 17.03 18.25
CA ARG A 68 -2.18 18.40 18.77
C ARG A 68 -3.19 19.25 17.97
N TYR A 69 -3.39 18.95 16.69
CA TYR A 69 -4.29 19.73 15.83
C TYR A 69 -5.23 18.79 15.08
N ALA A 70 -6.54 19.03 15.19
CA ALA A 70 -7.54 18.33 14.41
C ALA A 70 -7.34 18.64 12.91
N GLY A 71 -7.57 17.65 12.04
CA GLY A 71 -7.45 17.80 10.58
C GLY A 71 -6.05 17.63 10.00
N VAL A 72 -4.99 17.59 10.81
CA VAL A 72 -3.64 17.28 10.30
C VAL A 72 -3.58 15.81 9.88
N GLN A 73 -3.36 15.57 8.58
CA GLN A 73 -3.10 14.23 8.07
C GLN A 73 -1.60 13.92 8.07
N GLU A 74 -1.27 12.64 8.10
CA GLU A 74 0.12 12.22 7.84
C GLU A 74 0.47 12.41 6.37
N VAL A 75 1.72 12.81 6.11
CA VAL A 75 2.27 12.89 4.76
C VAL A 75 3.16 11.68 4.55
N ILE A 76 2.86 10.95 3.48
CA ILE A 76 3.58 9.76 3.06
C ILE A 76 4.29 10.03 1.73
N THR A 77 5.41 9.35 1.51
CA THR A 77 6.21 9.48 0.30
C THR A 77 6.57 8.10 -0.24
N LEU A 78 6.41 7.93 -1.54
CA LEU A 78 6.81 6.73 -2.27
C LEU A 78 8.33 6.65 -2.36
N VAL A 79 8.92 5.67 -1.70
CA VAL A 79 10.38 5.44 -1.70
C VAL A 79 10.76 4.42 -2.76
N ARG A 80 9.90 3.42 -3.00
CA ARG A 80 10.18 2.33 -3.93
C ARG A 80 9.13 2.27 -5.03
N ASN A 81 9.49 2.65 -6.25
CA ASN A 81 8.63 2.53 -7.42
C ASN A 81 9.14 1.39 -8.29
N THR A 82 8.57 0.20 -8.11
CA THR A 82 9.01 -1.03 -8.79
C THR A 82 8.36 -1.25 -10.14
N GLY A 83 7.32 -0.48 -10.49
CA GLY A 83 6.70 -0.55 -11.80
C GLY A 83 5.23 -0.15 -11.84
N PRO A 84 4.57 -0.33 -13.00
CA PRO A 84 3.19 0.09 -13.21
C PRO A 84 2.16 -0.80 -12.51
N ILE A 85 2.43 -2.06 -12.20
CA ILE A 85 1.46 -2.95 -11.55
C ILE A 85 1.50 -2.71 -10.05
N ALA A 86 0.33 -2.60 -9.40
CA ALA A 86 0.31 -2.38 -7.96
C ALA A 86 0.78 -3.62 -7.18
N PRO A 87 1.63 -3.43 -6.15
CA PRO A 87 1.96 -4.51 -5.23
C PRO A 87 0.70 -5.03 -4.51
N ILE A 88 0.62 -6.35 -4.32
CA ILE A 88 -0.51 -7.05 -3.71
C ILE A 88 -0.23 -7.30 -2.23
N ALA A 89 -1.04 -6.73 -1.34
CA ALA A 89 -0.97 -7.04 0.09
C ALA A 89 -1.41 -8.50 0.33
N ARG A 90 -0.60 -9.27 1.06
CA ARG A 90 -0.91 -10.68 1.34
C ARG A 90 -2.01 -10.81 2.39
N ALA A 91 -2.88 -11.81 2.23
CA ALA A 91 -4.00 -12.06 3.13
C ALA A 91 -3.57 -12.51 4.55
N ASP A 92 -2.38 -13.08 4.68
CA ASP A 92 -1.76 -13.43 5.96
C ASP A 92 -1.22 -12.20 6.72
N GLY A 93 -1.21 -11.03 6.09
CA GLY A 93 -0.68 -9.79 6.66
C GLY A 93 0.84 -9.79 6.83
N ASN A 94 1.57 -10.77 6.30
CA ASN A 94 3.01 -10.94 6.49
C ASN A 94 3.87 -10.28 5.40
N GLY A 95 3.25 -9.50 4.51
CA GLY A 95 3.99 -8.80 3.49
C GLY A 95 3.18 -8.38 2.27
N VAL A 96 3.93 -8.06 1.23
CA VAL A 96 3.42 -7.58 -0.05
C VAL A 96 4.12 -8.33 -1.17
N TYR A 97 3.37 -8.86 -2.12
CA TYR A 97 3.90 -9.47 -3.33
C TYR A 97 3.93 -8.44 -4.46
N ASP A 98 5.10 -8.23 -5.04
CA ASP A 98 5.30 -7.32 -6.15
C ASP A 98 5.37 -8.08 -7.47
N ARG A 99 4.41 -7.81 -8.34
CA ARG A 99 4.29 -8.44 -9.65
C ARG A 99 5.26 -7.88 -10.69
N ASN A 100 5.80 -6.68 -10.48
CA ASN A 100 6.73 -6.09 -11.45
C ASN A 100 8.10 -6.78 -11.38
N THR A 101 8.52 -7.17 -10.17
CA THR A 101 9.82 -7.83 -9.92
C THR A 101 9.69 -9.31 -9.56
N ASP A 102 8.46 -9.85 -9.57
CA ASP A 102 8.13 -11.20 -9.10
C ASP A 102 8.71 -11.53 -7.71
N THR A 103 8.64 -10.55 -6.80
CA THR A 103 9.32 -10.63 -5.50
C THR A 103 8.33 -10.47 -4.35
N THR A 104 8.51 -11.25 -3.29
CA THR A 104 7.71 -11.09 -2.06
C THR A 104 8.51 -10.32 -1.01
N TRP A 105 7.93 -9.24 -0.50
CA TRP A 105 8.49 -8.38 0.54
C TRP A 105 7.83 -8.71 1.87
N ASN A 106 8.61 -8.94 2.91
CA ASN A 106 8.09 -9.12 4.27
C ASN A 106 7.76 -7.77 4.94
N ASN A 107 7.16 -7.80 6.13
CA ASN A 107 6.88 -6.60 6.92
C ASN A 107 8.11 -5.85 7.50
N LYS A 108 9.33 -6.35 7.22
CA LYS A 108 10.60 -5.68 7.52
C LYS A 108 11.20 -5.00 6.29
N GLY A 109 10.55 -5.11 5.13
CA GLY A 109 11.05 -4.59 3.86
C GLY A 109 12.15 -5.44 3.22
N GLU A 110 12.30 -6.69 3.65
CA GLU A 110 13.26 -7.65 3.11
C GLU A 110 12.57 -8.59 2.12
N VAL A 111 13.33 -9.06 1.13
CA VAL A 111 12.86 -10.05 0.16
C VAL A 111 12.80 -11.42 0.81
N GLN A 112 11.64 -12.08 0.74
CA GLN A 112 11.51 -13.51 1.05
C GLN A 112 11.97 -14.31 -0.16
N LYS A 113 13.06 -15.08 0.00
CA LYS A 113 13.49 -16.11 -0.95
C LYS A 113 12.64 -17.37 -0.80
#